data_AF-A0A9D4R5T3-F1
#
_entry.id   AF-A0A9D4R5T3-F1
#
_cell.length_a   1.000
_cell.length_b   1.000
_cell.length_c   1.000
_cell.angle_alpha   90.00
_cell.angle_beta   90.00
_cell.angle_gamma   90.00
#
_symmetry.space_group_name_H-M   'P 1'
#
loop_
_entity.id
_entity.type
_entity.pdbx_description
1 polymer ?
#
loop_
_entity_poly.entity_id
_entity_poly.type
_entity_poly.pdbx_seq_one_letter_code
_entity_poly.pdbx_strand_id
1 'polypeptide(L)'
;MCNGHQPPWYRSMYYGHQPPWYRSMCNGDPPHATAQCATVINLHGTAQCSTVTNPHGTAPCATLNNLHGTSRCATVINPHGTAPCATLNNLHGTAQCATVINPHRTAQCATLNNLHGTAQCATVIHPHGTAQCATVINPHGTAKCATLNNLHRTAQCATVIHPMVPLNVQR
;
A
#
# COMPACT_ATOMS: atom_id res chain seq x y z
N MET A 1 19.64 10.70 -17.05
CA MET A 1 19.37 11.62 -18.17
C MET A 1 18.25 11.01 -19.00
N CYS A 2 17.03 11.57 -18.96
CA CYS A 2 15.96 11.20 -19.89
C CYS A 2 16.36 11.77 -21.27
N ASN A 3 16.95 10.94 -22.14
CA ASN A 3 17.12 11.30 -23.55
C ASN A 3 15.86 10.85 -24.30
N GLY A 4 14.80 11.66 -24.17
CA GLY A 4 13.61 11.60 -25.02
C GLY A 4 13.49 12.94 -25.72
N HIS A 5 13.53 12.91 -27.06
CA HIS A 5 13.40 14.08 -27.93
C HIS A 5 12.26 15.02 -27.49
N GLN A 6 12.56 16.31 -27.32
CA GLN A 6 11.54 17.34 -27.13
C GLN A 6 10.72 17.53 -28.43
N PRO A 7 9.37 17.52 -28.38
CA PRO A 7 8.55 17.89 -29.52
C PRO A 7 8.83 19.35 -29.95
N PRO A 8 8.88 19.65 -31.25
CA PRO A 8 9.41 20.91 -31.78
C PRO A 8 8.59 22.16 -31.44
N TRP A 9 7.36 22.02 -30.93
CA TRP A 9 6.48 23.16 -30.64
C TRP A 9 6.75 23.84 -29.28
N TYR A 10 7.60 23.29 -28.42
CA TYR A 10 7.86 23.88 -27.09
C TYR A 10 9.06 24.83 -27.03
N ARG A 11 9.78 25.02 -28.14
CA ARG A 11 11.06 25.76 -28.18
C ARG A 11 10.92 27.29 -28.14
N SER A 12 9.70 27.84 -28.14
CA SER A 12 9.49 29.28 -28.40
C SER A 12 8.91 30.14 -27.28
N MET A 13 8.84 29.69 -26.01
CA MET A 13 8.20 30.53 -24.98
C MET A 13 8.94 30.81 -23.67
N TYR A 14 10.15 30.31 -23.41
CA TYR A 14 10.85 30.66 -22.18
C TYR A 14 12.37 30.79 -22.37
N TYR A 15 12.82 31.97 -22.81
CA TYR A 15 14.17 32.44 -22.54
C TYR A 15 14.19 33.07 -21.14
N GLY A 16 14.95 32.48 -20.22
CA GLY A 16 15.22 33.04 -18.89
C GLY A 16 14.29 32.50 -17.79
N HIS A 17 14.90 31.82 -16.81
CA HIS A 17 14.31 31.26 -15.59
C HIS A 17 13.66 29.88 -15.72
N GLN A 18 14.47 28.84 -15.46
CA GLN A 18 13.99 27.50 -15.11
C GLN A 18 13.55 27.50 -13.62
N PRO A 19 12.28 27.18 -13.28
CA PRO A 19 11.87 27.01 -11.90
C PRO A 19 12.49 25.74 -11.26
N PRO A 20 12.68 25.69 -9.93
CA PRO A 20 13.39 24.60 -9.23
C PRO A 20 12.70 23.22 -9.28
N TRP A 21 11.53 23.11 -9.91
CA TRP A 21 10.79 21.85 -10.04
C TRP A 21 11.13 21.05 -11.30
N TYR A 22 12.08 21.47 -12.15
CA TYR A 22 12.46 20.71 -13.36
C TYR A 22 13.30 19.46 -13.03
N ARG A 23 12.71 18.53 -12.28
CA ARG A 23 13.26 17.19 -11.98
C ARG A 23 12.67 16.20 -12.98
N SER A 24 13.13 16.31 -14.24
CA SER A 24 12.97 15.35 -15.35
C SER A 24 11.77 14.41 -15.25
N MET A 25 10.57 14.93 -15.53
CA MET A 25 9.38 14.11 -15.78
C MET A 25 9.53 13.50 -17.18
N CYS A 26 9.76 12.19 -17.25
CA CYS A 26 9.69 11.45 -18.50
C CYS A 26 8.19 11.24 -18.81
N ASN A 27 7.56 12.13 -19.59
CA ASN A 27 6.19 11.99 -20.12
C ASN A 27 6.28 11.67 -21.61
N GLY A 28 6.02 10.42 -22.00
CA GLY A 28 5.94 10.02 -23.41
C GLY A 28 6.44 8.61 -23.67
N ASP A 29 5.61 7.85 -24.39
CA ASP A 29 5.73 6.49 -24.95
C ASP A 29 6.26 5.37 -24.03
N PRO A 30 5.64 4.17 -24.07
CA PRO A 30 5.99 3.05 -23.20
C PRO A 30 7.49 2.77 -23.34
N PRO A 31 8.30 3.00 -22.30
CA PRO A 31 9.72 2.84 -22.46
C PRO A 31 9.97 1.34 -22.49
N HIS A 32 10.17 0.80 -23.69
CA HIS A 32 10.73 -0.52 -23.92
C HIS A 32 12.23 -0.56 -23.49
N ALA A 33 12.65 0.34 -22.58
CA ALA A 33 14.01 0.63 -22.18
C ALA A 33 14.07 1.18 -20.74
N THR A 34 15.14 0.83 -20.04
CA THR A 34 15.40 1.16 -18.63
C THR A 34 15.45 2.68 -18.39
N ALA A 35 14.63 3.21 -17.48
CA ALA A 35 14.59 4.64 -17.14
C ALA A 35 15.21 4.95 -15.77
N GLN A 36 16.03 6.02 -15.68
CA GLN A 36 16.50 6.61 -14.42
C GLN A 36 16.00 8.05 -14.28
N CYS A 37 15.14 8.30 -13.29
CA CYS A 37 14.41 9.54 -13.15
C CYS A 37 13.99 9.83 -11.70
N ALA A 38 13.57 11.06 -11.41
CA ALA A 38 12.92 11.35 -10.12
C ALA A 38 11.49 10.78 -10.08
N THR A 39 10.72 11.03 -11.14
CA THR A 39 9.33 10.61 -11.27
C THR A 39 9.06 10.06 -12.67
N VAL A 40 8.40 8.91 -12.76
CA VAL A 40 7.88 8.33 -14.02
C VAL A 40 6.38 8.11 -13.91
N ILE A 41 5.67 8.36 -15.00
CA ILE A 41 4.23 8.15 -15.16
C ILE A 41 4.02 7.21 -16.35
N ASN A 42 3.17 6.19 -16.20
CA ASN A 42 2.80 5.22 -17.24
C ASN A 42 4.00 4.40 -17.77
N LEU A 43 4.61 3.59 -16.91
CA LEU A 43 5.72 2.70 -17.27
C LEU A 43 5.21 1.39 -17.87
N HIS A 44 5.75 0.98 -19.02
CA HIS A 44 5.64 -0.40 -19.53
C HIS A 44 7.04 -1.01 -19.65
N GLY A 45 7.55 -1.63 -18.58
CA GLY A 45 8.93 -2.15 -18.54
C GLY A 45 9.57 -2.06 -17.15
N THR A 46 10.86 -1.76 -17.10
CA THR A 46 11.65 -1.62 -15.86
C THR A 46 12.15 -0.19 -15.68
N ALA A 47 11.95 0.39 -14.50
CA ALA A 47 12.46 1.72 -14.14
C ALA A 47 13.10 1.74 -12.76
N GLN A 48 14.07 2.64 -12.57
CA GLN A 48 14.70 2.97 -11.29
C GLN A 48 14.42 4.46 -11.02
N CYS A 49 13.34 4.75 -10.28
CA CYS A 49 12.96 6.12 -9.97
C CYS A 49 12.52 6.27 -8.51
N SER A 50 12.60 7.49 -7.96
CA SER A 50 12.11 7.75 -6.60
C SER A 50 10.60 7.55 -6.50
N THR A 51 9.84 8.00 -7.51
CA THR A 51 8.38 7.84 -7.59
C THR A 51 7.96 7.27 -8.93
N VAL A 52 7.04 6.29 -8.91
CA VAL A 52 6.48 5.66 -10.11
C VAL A 52 4.95 5.62 -10.01
N THR A 53 4.27 6.06 -11.06
CA THR A 53 2.81 6.07 -11.15
C THR A 53 2.32 5.25 -12.34
N ASN A 54 1.30 4.41 -12.15
CA ASN A 54 0.70 3.53 -13.15
C ASN A 54 1.69 2.62 -13.90
N PRO A 55 2.56 1.84 -13.22
CA PRO A 55 3.41 0.88 -13.91
C PRO A 55 2.65 -0.39 -14.30
N HIS A 56 2.90 -0.84 -15.53
CA HIS A 56 2.67 -2.18 -16.04
C HIS A 56 4.03 -2.88 -16.19
N GLY A 57 4.50 -3.54 -15.13
CA GLY A 57 5.81 -4.20 -15.11
C GLY A 57 6.45 -4.24 -13.72
N THR A 58 7.78 -4.31 -13.68
CA THR A 58 8.56 -4.35 -12.43
C THR A 58 9.29 -3.02 -12.20
N ALA A 59 8.97 -2.34 -11.11
CA ALA A 59 9.58 -1.06 -10.75
C ALA A 59 10.13 -1.07 -9.31
N PRO A 60 11.45 -1.04 -9.12
CA PRO A 60 12.06 -0.69 -7.84
C PRO A 60 12.03 0.82 -7.63
N CYS A 61 11.50 1.27 -6.49
CA CYS A 61 11.27 2.68 -6.22
C CYS A 61 11.14 2.98 -4.72
N ALA A 62 11.17 4.26 -4.34
CA ALA A 62 10.80 4.63 -2.96
C ALA A 62 9.27 4.58 -2.80
N THR A 63 8.53 5.19 -3.73
CA THR A 63 7.06 5.27 -3.71
C THR A 63 6.44 4.83 -5.03
N LEU A 64 5.47 3.93 -4.97
CA LEU A 64 4.70 3.46 -6.12
C LEU A 64 3.21 3.80 -5.94
N ASN A 65 2.57 4.31 -7.00
CA ASN A 65 1.12 4.50 -7.05
C ASN A 65 0.47 3.71 -8.22
N ASN A 66 -0.64 3.04 -7.94
CA ASN A 66 -1.47 2.29 -8.91
C ASN A 66 -0.70 1.19 -9.66
N LEU A 67 -0.15 0.23 -8.93
CA LEU A 67 0.54 -0.91 -9.53
C LEU A 67 -0.46 -1.89 -10.16
N HIS A 68 -0.20 -2.30 -11.41
CA HIS A 68 -0.76 -3.51 -12.00
C HIS A 68 0.38 -4.52 -12.25
N GLY A 69 0.67 -5.38 -11.27
CA GLY A 69 1.78 -6.34 -11.34
C GLY A 69 2.51 -6.55 -10.02
N THR A 70 3.83 -6.76 -10.09
CA THR A 70 4.72 -6.98 -8.92
C THR A 70 5.75 -5.86 -8.82
N SER A 71 6.01 -5.38 -7.60
CA SER A 71 7.00 -4.32 -7.34
C SER A 71 7.77 -4.55 -6.06
N ARG A 72 8.88 -3.83 -5.89
CA ARG A 72 9.64 -3.75 -4.64
C ARG A 72 9.88 -2.28 -4.33
N CYS A 73 9.01 -1.68 -3.54
CA CYS A 73 9.16 -0.30 -3.11
C CYS A 73 8.98 -0.16 -1.60
N ALA A 74 9.53 0.90 -1.01
CA ALA A 74 9.33 1.17 0.42
C ALA A 74 7.85 1.43 0.71
N THR A 75 7.19 2.23 -0.13
CA THR A 75 5.77 2.54 -0.04
C THR A 75 5.03 2.20 -1.34
N VAL A 76 3.90 1.50 -1.22
CA VAL A 76 3.02 1.17 -2.36
C VAL A 76 1.59 1.61 -2.05
N ILE A 77 0.98 2.34 -2.98
CA ILE A 77 -0.36 2.92 -2.86
C ILE A 77 -1.23 2.38 -3.99
N ASN A 78 -2.45 1.94 -3.64
CA ASN A 78 -3.46 1.40 -4.57
C ASN A 78 -2.95 0.25 -5.49
N PRO A 79 -2.22 -0.77 -4.99
CA PRO A 79 -1.82 -1.87 -5.85
C PRO A 79 -2.99 -2.81 -6.17
N HIS A 80 -2.99 -3.34 -7.38
CA HIS A 80 -3.76 -4.52 -7.80
C HIS A 80 -2.80 -5.69 -8.03
N GLY A 81 -2.82 -6.70 -7.14
CA GLY A 81 -1.96 -7.88 -7.23
C GLY A 81 -1.17 -8.16 -5.95
N THR A 82 0.15 -8.36 -6.10
CA THR A 82 1.06 -8.72 -5.00
C THR A 82 2.16 -7.67 -4.88
N ALA A 83 2.31 -7.08 -3.70
CA ALA A 83 3.29 -6.01 -3.45
C ALA A 83 4.04 -6.25 -2.14
N PRO A 84 5.30 -6.75 -2.18
CA PRO A 84 6.20 -6.71 -1.04
C PRO A 84 6.79 -5.31 -0.82
N CYS A 85 6.66 -4.79 0.40
CA CYS A 85 6.99 -3.40 0.74
C CYS A 85 7.18 -3.17 2.24
N ALA A 86 7.64 -2.00 2.65
CA ALA A 86 7.59 -1.61 4.07
C ALA A 86 6.18 -1.15 4.46
N THR A 87 5.56 -0.30 3.64
CA THR A 87 4.23 0.25 3.88
C THR A 87 3.34 0.11 2.65
N LEU A 88 2.15 -0.47 2.85
CA LEU A 88 1.13 -0.59 1.83
C LEU A 88 -0.11 0.21 2.20
N ASN A 89 -0.71 0.89 1.23
CA ASN A 89 -2.01 1.54 1.37
C ASN A 89 -2.98 1.10 0.27
N ASN A 90 -4.23 0.77 0.65
CA ASN A 90 -5.36 0.47 -0.23
C ASN A 90 -5.10 -0.66 -1.25
N LEU A 91 -4.72 -1.85 -0.78
CA LEU A 91 -4.52 -3.00 -1.66
C LEU A 91 -5.83 -3.67 -2.01
N HIS A 92 -5.95 -4.11 -3.27
CA HIS A 92 -6.89 -5.15 -3.65
C HIS A 92 -6.14 -6.41 -4.13
N GLY A 93 -5.88 -7.36 -3.22
CA GLY A 93 -5.01 -8.52 -3.50
C GLY A 93 -4.34 -9.10 -2.25
N THR A 94 -3.06 -9.46 -2.36
CA THR A 94 -2.27 -10.07 -1.27
C THR A 94 -1.10 -9.18 -0.86
N ALA A 95 -1.03 -8.82 0.42
CA ALA A 95 0.07 -8.02 0.99
C ALA A 95 1.04 -8.88 1.79
N GLN A 96 2.33 -8.60 1.62
CA GLN A 96 3.40 -9.02 2.52
C GLN A 96 4.29 -7.81 2.83
N CYS A 97 3.90 -7.01 3.83
CA CYS A 97 4.59 -5.78 4.20
C CYS A 97 4.66 -5.60 5.72
N ALA A 98 5.56 -4.76 6.22
CA ALA A 98 5.62 -4.47 7.66
C ALA A 98 4.32 -3.79 8.15
N THR A 99 3.82 -2.81 7.40
CA THR A 99 2.58 -2.08 7.68
C THR A 99 1.64 -2.15 6.48
N VAL A 100 0.36 -2.46 6.73
CA VAL A 100 -0.68 -2.50 5.69
C VAL A 100 -1.90 -1.70 6.16
N ILE A 101 -2.39 -0.80 5.30
CA ILE A 101 -3.54 0.07 5.57
C ILE A 101 -4.61 -0.19 4.51
N ASN A 102 -5.86 -0.38 4.95
CA ASN A 102 -7.03 -0.62 4.11
C ASN A 102 -6.87 -1.77 3.08
N PRO A 103 -6.39 -2.98 3.45
CA PRO A 103 -6.35 -4.09 2.50
C PRO A 103 -7.73 -4.71 2.30
N HIS A 104 -8.03 -5.08 1.05
CA HIS A 104 -9.12 -5.96 0.66
C HIS A 104 -8.57 -7.33 0.27
N ARG A 105 -9.13 -8.40 0.85
CA ARG A 105 -8.69 -9.81 0.78
C ARG A 105 -7.67 -10.22 1.85
N THR A 106 -6.39 -10.37 1.52
CA THR A 106 -5.45 -11.09 2.39
C THR A 106 -4.22 -10.25 2.74
N ALA A 107 -3.85 -10.21 4.02
CA ALA A 107 -2.66 -9.51 4.46
C ALA A 107 -1.85 -10.31 5.49
N GLN A 108 -0.53 -10.35 5.27
CA GLN A 108 0.46 -10.84 6.21
C GLN A 108 1.45 -9.73 6.54
N CYS A 109 1.56 -9.37 7.83
CA CYS A 109 2.22 -8.13 8.22
C CYS A 109 2.59 -8.05 9.71
N ALA A 110 3.36 -7.03 10.11
CA ALA A 110 3.52 -6.72 11.53
C ALA A 110 2.30 -5.97 12.04
N THR A 111 1.90 -4.90 11.36
CA THR A 111 0.76 -4.04 11.74
C THR A 111 -0.22 -3.86 10.59
N LEU A 112 -1.51 -4.05 10.88
CA LEU A 112 -2.60 -3.81 9.95
C LEU A 112 -3.60 -2.80 10.51
N ASN A 113 -4.05 -1.86 9.67
CA ASN A 113 -5.21 -1.02 9.95
C ASN A 113 -6.33 -1.22 8.90
N ASN A 114 -7.56 -1.39 9.36
CA ASN A 114 -8.80 -1.47 8.57
C ASN A 114 -8.82 -2.57 7.49
N LEU A 115 -8.79 -3.84 7.89
CA LEU A 115 -8.91 -4.96 6.93
C LEU A 115 -10.36 -5.18 6.49
N HIS A 116 -10.56 -5.51 5.23
CA HIS A 116 -11.74 -6.23 4.78
C HIS A 116 -11.36 -7.60 4.17
N GLY A 117 -11.37 -8.66 4.98
CA GLY A 117 -10.95 -10.00 4.60
C GLY A 117 -10.23 -10.78 5.71
N THR A 118 -9.10 -11.41 5.39
CA THR A 118 -8.34 -12.30 6.27
C THR A 118 -6.94 -11.74 6.56
N ALA A 119 -6.54 -11.72 7.84
CA ALA A 119 -5.20 -11.30 8.24
C ALA A 119 -4.50 -12.27 9.19
N GLN A 120 -3.19 -12.38 8.97
CA GLN A 120 -2.22 -12.99 9.88
C GLN A 120 -1.12 -11.97 10.16
N CYS A 121 -1.24 -11.23 11.25
CA CYS A 121 -0.29 -10.18 11.62
C CYS A 121 0.02 -10.19 13.13
N ALA A 122 1.02 -9.43 13.58
CA ALA A 122 1.26 -9.26 15.01
C ALA A 122 0.12 -8.43 15.64
N THR A 123 -0.23 -7.31 15.02
CA THR A 123 -1.31 -6.41 15.47
C THR A 123 -2.26 -6.08 14.33
N VAL A 124 -3.57 -6.16 14.60
CA VAL A 124 -4.61 -5.74 13.66
C VAL A 124 -5.63 -4.83 14.36
N ILE A 125 -5.95 -3.72 13.70
CA ILE A 125 -6.90 -2.71 14.17
C ILE A 125 -8.07 -2.62 13.19
N HIS A 126 -9.30 -2.65 13.71
CA HIS A 126 -10.55 -2.60 12.95
C HIS A 126 -10.67 -3.65 11.82
N PRO A 127 -10.41 -4.95 12.05
CA PRO A 127 -10.64 -5.95 11.02
C PRO A 127 -12.13 -6.20 10.82
N HIS A 128 -12.55 -6.18 9.55
CA HIS A 128 -13.83 -6.68 9.09
C HIS A 128 -13.61 -8.03 8.38
N GLY A 129 -13.85 -9.14 9.09
CA GLY A 129 -13.56 -10.49 8.61
C GLY A 129 -12.84 -11.37 9.63
N THR A 130 -11.78 -12.07 9.22
CA THR A 130 -11.07 -13.04 10.06
C THR A 130 -9.67 -12.54 10.41
N ALA A 131 -9.34 -12.47 11.69
CA ALA A 131 -8.00 -12.10 12.16
C ALA A 131 -7.39 -13.19 13.05
N GLN A 132 -6.18 -13.64 12.71
CA GLN A 132 -5.38 -14.57 13.52
C GLN A 132 -4.06 -13.88 13.90
N CYS A 133 -4.02 -13.24 15.08
CA CYS A 133 -2.97 -12.25 15.41
C CYS A 133 -2.62 -12.26 16.89
N ALA A 134 -1.47 -11.72 17.30
CA ALA A 134 -1.15 -11.60 18.72
C ALA A 134 -2.11 -10.61 19.41
N THR A 135 -2.35 -9.45 18.79
CA THR A 135 -3.27 -8.42 19.28
C THR A 135 -4.31 -8.06 18.22
N VAL A 136 -5.59 -8.02 18.62
CA VAL A 136 -6.70 -7.58 17.77
C VAL A 136 -7.48 -6.47 18.49
N ILE A 137 -7.76 -5.38 17.79
CA ILE A 137 -8.45 -4.20 18.36
C ILE A 137 -9.71 -3.91 17.52
N ASN A 138 -10.85 -3.76 18.17
CA ASN A 138 -12.15 -3.45 17.57
C ASN A 138 -12.56 -4.35 16.37
N PRO A 139 -12.51 -5.69 16.46
CA PRO A 139 -12.91 -6.53 15.33
C PRO A 139 -14.41 -6.57 15.09
N HIS A 140 -14.77 -6.45 13.81
CA HIS A 140 -16.07 -6.82 13.27
C HIS A 140 -15.94 -8.14 12.50
N GLY A 141 -16.01 -9.27 13.23
CA GLY A 141 -15.90 -10.59 12.62
C GLY A 141 -15.39 -11.64 13.60
N THR A 142 -14.50 -12.50 13.13
CA THR A 142 -13.90 -13.59 13.90
C THR A 142 -12.46 -13.24 14.26
N ALA A 143 -12.13 -13.28 15.55
CA ALA A 143 -10.76 -13.07 16.02
C ALA A 143 -10.22 -14.30 16.76
N LYS A 144 -8.99 -14.71 16.45
CA LYS A 144 -8.19 -15.64 17.24
C LYS A 144 -6.90 -14.96 17.65
N CYS A 145 -6.68 -14.77 18.95
CA CYS A 145 -5.59 -13.91 19.42
C CYS A 145 -5.09 -14.17 20.83
N ALA A 146 -3.95 -13.57 21.20
CA ALA A 146 -3.55 -13.54 22.60
C ALA A 146 -4.33 -12.46 23.35
N THR A 147 -4.38 -11.25 22.80
CA THR A 147 -5.06 -10.10 23.42
C THR A 147 -6.08 -9.50 22.46
N LEU A 148 -7.30 -9.32 22.96
CA LEU A 148 -8.38 -8.66 22.28
C LEU A 148 -8.74 -7.37 23.02
N ASN A 149 -8.91 -6.27 22.29
CA ASN A 149 -9.49 -5.04 22.83
C ASN A 149 -10.80 -4.74 22.09
N ASN A 150 -11.92 -4.64 22.83
CA ASN A 150 -13.28 -4.37 22.36
C ASN A 150 -13.84 -5.37 21.35
N LEU A 151 -14.65 -6.35 21.78
CA LEU A 151 -15.29 -7.32 20.88
C LEU A 151 -16.67 -6.84 20.40
N HIS A 152 -16.93 -6.95 19.09
CA HIS A 152 -18.27 -6.78 18.52
C HIS A 152 -18.94 -8.08 18.03
N ARG A 153 -18.22 -9.21 17.96
CA ARG A 153 -18.77 -10.51 17.52
C ARG A 153 -18.11 -11.72 18.21
N THR A 154 -17.37 -12.55 17.48
CA THR A 154 -16.87 -13.86 17.93
C THR A 154 -15.36 -13.79 18.14
N ALA A 155 -14.88 -14.20 19.31
CA ALA A 155 -13.45 -14.29 19.56
C ALA A 155 -13.04 -15.51 20.37
N GLN A 156 -11.85 -16.02 20.04
CA GLN A 156 -11.11 -16.99 20.82
C GLN A 156 -9.77 -16.36 21.19
N CYS A 157 -9.73 -15.67 22.34
CA CYS A 157 -8.51 -15.02 22.80
C CYS A 157 -8.21 -15.29 24.27
N ALA A 158 -6.92 -15.30 24.62
CA ALA A 158 -6.47 -15.57 25.99
C ALA A 158 -6.83 -14.44 26.95
N THR A 159 -6.85 -13.19 26.47
CA THR A 159 -7.24 -12.01 27.24
C THR A 159 -8.19 -11.15 26.42
N VAL A 160 -9.30 -10.76 27.02
CA VAL A 160 -10.26 -9.83 26.42
C VAL A 160 -10.38 -8.60 27.32
N ILE A 161 -9.99 -7.46 26.79
CA ILE A 161 -10.09 -6.14 27.40
C ILE A 161 -11.34 -5.49 26.78
N HIS A 162 -12.40 -5.31 27.57
CA HIS A 162 -13.60 -4.58 27.14
C HIS A 162 -13.60 -3.18 27.76
N PRO A 163 -14.26 -2.18 27.14
CA PRO A 163 -14.69 -1.01 27.88
C PRO A 163 -15.73 -1.51 28.88
N MET A 164 -15.67 -1.08 30.13
CA MET A 164 -16.61 -1.51 31.18
C MET A 164 -18.06 -1.27 30.72
N VAL A 165 -18.76 -2.34 30.32
CA VAL A 165 -20.22 -2.37 30.24
C VAL A 165 -20.69 -3.10 31.51
N PRO A 166 -21.45 -2.47 32.41
CA PRO A 166 -21.92 -3.15 33.61
C PRO A 166 -22.79 -4.35 33.20
N LEU A 167 -22.50 -5.50 33.80
CA LEU A 167 -23.25 -6.75 33.66
C LEU A 167 -24.71 -6.54 34.12
N ASN A 168 -25.63 -6.22 33.22
CA ASN A 168 -27.05 -6.51 33.45
C ASN A 168 -27.31 -7.95 33.04
N VAL A 169 -27.07 -8.86 33.98
CA VAL A 169 -27.59 -10.24 33.94
C VAL A 169 -29.11 -10.15 34.11
N GLN A 170 -29.86 -10.20 33.02
CA GLN A 170 -31.29 -10.49 33.09
C GLN A 170 -31.49 -12.01 33.06
N ARG A 171 -32.28 -12.46 34.04
CA ARG A 171 -32.65 -13.86 34.31
C ARG A 171 -33.41 -14.50 33.15
#